data_AF-A0A5X4HIK6-F1
#
_entry.id   AF-A0A5X4HIK6-F1
#
_cell.length_a   1.000
_cell.length_b   1.000
_cell.length_c   1.000
_cell.angle_alpha   90.00
_cell.angle_beta   90.00
_cell.angle_gamma   90.00
#
_symmetry.space_group_name_H-M   'P 1'
#
loop_
_entity.id
_entity.type
_entity.pdbx_description
1 polymer ?
#
loop_
_entity_poly.entity_id
_entity_poly.type
_entity_poly.pdbx_seq_one_letter_code
_entity_poly.pdbx_strand_id
1 'polypeptide(L)'
;MRSEIPSGRFFCLDEFHNFHMSDDVLRERLRSIDGIPAVSYQVNGENVFVFEKLVQLVKQNGHNLESALALVPKATMTAAEAIEAWSVFPEPYSRETNTIDHSQAIYHPYLNAYLPRKYPDRESCNADAARLLLGNPVEGEGDFVYRGQSMVLRQPFTLDRLPPRPEWDVPVSEDASAYTHLWNTDFVSGFAPVTESLFNGIKSAEWEWNHAIAATYAYMGNPECISSLWSRAGEFGLEQLELKSWDVDEQDPEHYQQFQALYPELSMLSPAIIQKAYDEYCESMWENPERCDGFLYHLIGSTVSSDISRDNPEKTGRLIAHALLTGASIEDACRFASEAQQFDTALSGLAYQVAVAMKFVAGDSAAVRNEGHPVITLSDSFRLMRKANINTLTATQNNRK
;
A
#
# COMPACT_ATOMS: atom_id res chain seq x y z
N MET A 1 -28.82 33.00 -17.41
CA MET A 1 -27.57 33.30 -16.72
C MET A 1 -27.29 32.15 -15.77
N ARG A 2 -26.47 31.19 -16.20
CA ARG A 2 -25.99 30.09 -15.37
C ARG A 2 -24.80 30.64 -14.58
N SER A 3 -24.88 30.61 -13.25
CA SER A 3 -23.70 30.87 -12.41
C SER A 3 -22.77 29.67 -12.54
N GLU A 4 -21.68 29.85 -13.29
CA GLU A 4 -20.55 28.94 -13.27
C GLU A 4 -19.98 28.93 -11.85
N ILE A 5 -20.21 27.83 -11.13
CA ILE A 5 -19.46 27.50 -9.93
C ILE A 5 -18.09 27.05 -10.45
N PRO A 6 -16.97 27.67 -10.04
CA PRO A 6 -15.66 27.18 -10.41
C PRO A 6 -15.53 25.74 -9.89
N SER A 7 -14.91 24.86 -10.68
CA SER A 7 -14.51 23.50 -10.29
C SER A 7 -13.44 23.53 -9.20
N GLY A 8 -13.79 24.04 -8.03
CA GLY A 8 -13.07 23.84 -6.80
C GLY A 8 -13.27 22.41 -6.37
N ARG A 9 -12.19 21.62 -6.35
CA ARG A 9 -12.17 20.28 -5.75
C ARG A 9 -12.80 20.36 -4.36
N PHE A 10 -13.97 19.76 -4.20
CA PHE A 10 -14.68 19.68 -2.94
C PHE A 10 -14.02 18.58 -2.12
N PHE A 11 -13.42 18.94 -0.98
CA PHE A 11 -12.87 18.00 -0.01
C PHE A 11 -13.79 17.99 1.21
N CYS A 12 -14.46 16.88 1.47
CA CYS A 12 -15.24 16.66 2.69
C CYS A 12 -14.39 15.85 3.69
N LEU A 13 -14.15 16.41 4.88
CA LEU A 13 -13.48 15.77 6.01
C LEU A 13 -14.31 16.08 7.26
N ASP A 14 -15.33 15.26 7.54
CA ASP A 14 -16.32 15.58 8.57
C ASP A 14 -15.83 15.22 9.99
N GLU A 15 -15.11 14.10 10.17
CA GLU A 15 -14.74 13.61 11.51
C GLU A 15 -13.24 13.72 11.87
N PHE A 16 -12.34 13.78 10.87
CA PHE A 16 -10.89 13.91 11.12
C PHE A 16 -10.47 15.32 11.58
N HIS A 17 -11.33 16.31 11.31
CA HIS A 17 -11.06 17.74 11.49
C HIS A 17 -10.90 18.16 12.97
N ASN A 18 -11.70 17.59 13.88
CA ASN A 18 -11.80 18.07 15.25
C ASN A 18 -10.72 17.52 16.21
N PHE A 19 -10.13 16.36 15.93
CA PHE A 19 -9.19 15.70 16.85
C PHE A 19 -7.71 16.03 16.58
N HIS A 20 -7.32 16.32 15.33
CA HIS A 20 -5.90 16.49 14.97
C HIS A 20 -5.47 17.95 14.71
N MET A 21 -6.39 18.87 14.36
CA MET A 21 -6.01 20.22 13.92
C MET A 21 -5.70 21.25 15.03
N SER A 22 -6.12 21.03 16.27
CA SER A 22 -5.92 21.99 17.36
C SER A 22 -4.44 22.16 17.74
N ASP A 23 -3.63 21.12 17.52
CA ASP A 23 -2.21 21.11 17.82
C ASP A 23 -1.32 21.53 16.65
N ASP A 24 -1.83 21.46 15.41
CA ASP A 24 -1.03 21.72 14.21
C ASP A 24 -0.48 23.16 14.16
N VAL A 25 -1.29 24.14 14.56
CA VAL A 25 -0.86 25.55 14.63
C VAL A 25 0.26 25.71 15.68
N LEU A 26 0.17 25.01 16.80
CA LEU A 26 1.19 25.05 17.84
C LEU A 26 2.48 24.39 17.36
N ARG A 27 2.38 23.21 16.72
CA ARG A 27 3.54 22.51 16.13
C ARG A 27 4.24 23.37 15.07
N GLU A 28 3.47 24.02 14.21
CA GLU A 28 3.99 24.91 13.16
C GLU A 28 4.73 26.13 13.74
N ARG A 29 4.19 26.74 14.80
CA ARG A 29 4.85 27.87 15.48
C ARG A 29 6.11 27.43 16.21
N LEU A 30 6.07 26.32 16.94
CA LEU A 30 7.21 25.83 17.72
C LEU A 30 8.40 25.45 16.83
N ARG A 31 8.16 24.72 15.73
CA ARG A 31 9.25 24.34 14.81
C ARG A 31 9.84 25.52 14.03
N SER A 32 9.17 26.67 14.03
CA SER A 32 9.64 27.91 13.38
C SER A 32 10.50 28.77 14.31
N ILE A 33 10.67 28.39 15.58
CA ILE A 33 11.52 29.10 16.54
C ILE A 33 12.96 28.59 16.38
N ASP A 34 13.88 29.51 16.08
CA ASP A 34 15.31 29.21 16.01
C ASP A 34 15.81 28.57 17.31
N GLY A 35 16.44 27.39 17.20
CA GLY A 35 16.94 26.62 18.32
C GLY A 35 16.02 25.49 18.81
N ILE A 36 14.82 25.35 18.23
CA ILE A 36 13.95 24.20 18.46
C ILE A 36 14.10 23.22 17.27
N PRO A 37 14.50 21.95 17.49
CA PRO A 37 14.59 20.98 16.40
C PRO A 37 13.22 20.75 15.75
N ALA A 38 13.15 20.87 14.42
CA ALA A 38 11.93 20.70 13.62
C ALA A 38 11.63 19.23 13.27
N VAL A 39 12.02 18.31 14.16
CA VAL A 39 11.97 16.85 14.00
C VAL A 39 11.29 16.22 15.21
N SER A 40 10.69 15.05 15.04
CA SER A 40 9.92 14.38 16.09
C SER A 40 10.77 14.08 17.34
N TYR A 41 12.03 13.70 17.12
CA TYR A 41 13.05 13.63 18.15
C TYR A 41 14.43 13.99 17.59
N GLN A 42 15.36 14.38 18.46
CA GLN A 42 16.78 14.59 18.12
C GLN A 42 17.67 14.07 19.24
N VAL A 43 18.70 13.31 18.87
CA VAL A 43 19.66 12.69 19.78
C VAL A 43 20.90 13.57 19.92
N ASN A 44 21.18 13.97 21.17
CA ASN A 44 22.27 14.85 21.56
C ASN A 44 23.11 14.17 22.66
N GLY A 45 24.14 13.44 22.23
CA GLY A 45 24.93 12.59 23.14
C GLY A 45 24.09 11.42 23.66
N GLU A 46 23.97 11.30 24.97
CA GLU A 46 23.15 10.26 25.63
C GLU A 46 21.68 10.67 25.83
N ASN A 47 21.33 11.91 25.47
CA ASN A 47 20.01 12.47 25.67
C ASN A 47 19.23 12.60 24.36
N VAL A 48 17.91 12.55 24.46
CA VAL A 48 16.96 12.64 23.37
C VAL A 48 15.99 13.78 23.65
N PHE A 49 15.99 14.79 22.78
CA PHE A 49 14.93 15.79 22.71
C PHE A 49 13.70 15.17 22.05
N VAL A 50 12.51 15.38 22.61
CA VAL A 50 11.24 14.90 22.06
C VAL A 50 10.28 16.06 21.85
N PHE A 51 9.88 16.28 20.59
CA PHE A 51 9.07 17.43 20.20
C PHE A 51 7.68 17.41 20.83
N GLU A 52 7.05 16.23 20.93
CA GLU A 52 5.72 16.11 21.53
C GLU A 52 5.74 16.45 23.04
N LYS A 53 6.85 16.19 23.74
CA LYS A 53 7.03 16.64 25.13
C LYS A 53 7.10 18.15 25.23
N LEU A 54 7.78 18.80 24.29
CA LEU A 54 7.81 20.26 24.22
C LEU A 54 6.39 20.83 23.97
N VAL A 55 5.61 20.24 23.05
CA VAL A 55 4.22 20.62 22.81
C VAL A 55 3.41 20.53 24.11
N GLN A 56 3.51 19.42 24.85
CA GLN A 56 2.83 19.25 26.12
C GLN A 56 3.25 20.29 27.17
N LEU A 57 4.56 20.55 27.31
CA LEU A 57 5.08 21.53 28.28
C LEU A 57 4.60 22.96 27.96
N VAL A 58 4.55 23.34 26.68
CA VAL A 58 4.08 24.66 26.26
C VAL A 58 2.57 24.81 26.51
N LYS A 59 1.77 23.76 26.26
CA LYS A 59 0.34 23.76 26.64
C LYS A 59 0.15 23.93 28.14
N GLN A 60 0.91 23.20 28.96
CA GLN A 60 0.88 23.31 30.41
C GLN A 60 1.30 24.70 30.90
N ASN A 61 2.13 25.41 30.14
CA ASN A 61 2.52 26.79 30.40
C ASN A 61 1.61 27.84 29.73
N GLY A 62 0.34 27.49 29.48
CA GLY A 62 -0.66 28.42 28.94
C GLY A 62 -0.41 28.82 27.48
N HIS A 63 0.20 27.95 26.69
CA HIS A 63 0.57 28.20 25.28
C HIS A 63 1.57 29.35 25.08
N ASN A 64 2.37 29.67 26.11
CA ASN A 64 3.37 30.74 26.02
C ASN A 64 4.59 30.34 25.17
N LEU A 65 4.59 30.76 23.91
CA LEU A 65 5.67 30.48 22.95
C LEU A 65 7.00 31.14 23.31
N GLU A 66 7.00 32.30 23.99
CA GLU A 66 8.24 32.98 24.38
C GLU A 66 9.06 32.13 25.37
N SER A 67 8.38 31.27 26.13
CA SER A 67 9.02 30.34 27.07
C SER A 67 9.51 29.04 26.43
N ALA A 68 9.19 28.77 25.16
CA ALA A 68 9.40 27.47 24.54
C ALA A 68 10.87 27.04 24.54
N LEU A 69 11.81 27.94 24.26
CA LEU A 69 13.24 27.65 24.29
C LEU A 69 13.72 27.24 25.68
N ALA A 70 13.22 27.87 26.73
CA ALA A 70 13.55 27.52 28.12
C ALA A 70 12.97 26.15 28.54
N LEU A 71 12.00 25.62 27.79
CA LEU A 71 11.39 24.31 28.02
C LEU A 71 12.09 23.18 27.25
N VAL A 72 12.94 23.48 26.27
CA VAL A 72 13.71 22.47 25.51
C VAL A 72 14.54 21.54 26.41
N PRO A 73 15.27 22.03 27.44
CA PRO A 73 15.97 21.15 28.36
C PRO A 73 15.03 20.21 29.14
N LYS A 74 13.81 20.65 29.46
CA LYS A 74 12.78 19.80 30.10
C LYS A 74 12.15 18.81 29.14
N ALA A 75 12.16 19.12 27.84
CA ALA A 75 11.74 18.23 26.76
C ALA A 75 12.82 17.22 26.37
N THR A 76 14.00 17.28 27.00
CA THR A 76 15.13 16.39 26.77
C THR A 76 15.22 15.36 27.89
N MET A 77 15.45 14.10 27.55
CA MET A 77 15.47 12.98 28.49
C MET A 77 16.38 11.85 28.04
N THR A 78 16.49 10.77 28.82
CA THR A 78 17.24 9.57 28.40
C THR A 78 16.55 8.83 27.26
N ALA A 79 17.29 8.04 26.48
CA ALA A 79 16.72 7.23 25.41
C ALA A 79 15.64 6.24 25.92
N ALA A 80 15.86 5.64 27.10
CA ALA A 80 14.89 4.75 27.72
C ALA A 80 13.56 5.46 28.04
N GLU A 81 13.63 6.64 28.67
CA GLU A 81 12.43 7.44 28.98
C GLU A 81 11.70 7.87 27.70
N ALA A 82 12.42 8.26 26.64
CA ALA A 82 11.83 8.65 25.37
C ALA A 82 11.03 7.51 24.73
N ILE A 83 11.56 6.28 24.74
CA ILE A 83 10.89 5.13 24.16
C ILE A 83 9.69 4.69 25.01
N GLU A 84 9.85 4.66 26.33
CA GLU A 84 8.83 4.14 27.23
C GLU A 84 7.68 5.13 27.41
N ALA A 85 7.97 6.38 27.76
CA ALA A 85 6.97 7.38 28.13
C ALA A 85 6.41 8.14 26.91
N TRP A 86 7.20 8.26 25.84
CA TRP A 86 6.83 9.07 24.66
C TRP A 86 6.67 8.27 23.38
N SER A 87 6.82 6.94 23.44
CA SER A 87 6.71 6.06 22.27
C SER A 87 7.63 6.45 21.11
N VAL A 88 8.76 7.12 21.42
CA VAL A 88 9.83 7.32 20.44
C VAL A 88 10.37 5.94 20.03
N PHE A 89 10.74 5.77 18.77
CA PHE A 89 11.37 4.56 18.30
C PHE A 89 12.43 4.93 17.26
N PRO A 90 13.61 4.29 17.25
CA PRO A 90 14.69 4.64 16.34
C PRO A 90 14.23 4.46 14.89
N GLU A 91 14.25 5.54 14.12
CA GLU A 91 14.04 5.45 12.69
C GLU A 91 15.21 4.72 11.99
N PRO A 92 14.92 3.92 10.97
CA PRO A 92 13.60 3.65 10.37
C PRO A 92 12.87 2.43 10.96
N TYR A 93 13.29 1.93 12.12
CA TYR A 93 12.77 0.69 12.68
C TYR A 93 11.35 0.85 13.23
N SER A 94 10.67 -0.27 13.40
CA SER A 94 9.41 -0.39 14.11
C SER A 94 9.43 -1.63 15.01
N ARG A 95 8.53 -1.67 15.98
CA ARG A 95 8.32 -2.86 16.81
C ARG A 95 7.19 -3.69 16.23
N GLU A 96 7.46 -4.96 15.96
CA GLU A 96 6.44 -5.95 15.64
C GLU A 96 6.19 -6.86 16.85
N THR A 97 4.92 -7.14 17.11
CA THR A 97 4.48 -8.10 18.12
C THR A 97 3.94 -9.34 17.41
N ASN A 98 4.48 -10.50 17.74
CA ASN A 98 3.93 -11.77 17.29
C ASN A 98 2.56 -12.01 17.95
N THR A 99 1.56 -12.36 17.15
CA THR A 99 0.18 -12.54 17.63
C THR A 99 -0.05 -13.84 18.39
N ILE A 100 0.83 -14.83 18.24
CA ILE A 100 0.70 -16.17 18.82
C ILE A 100 1.37 -16.23 20.19
N ASP A 101 2.65 -15.84 20.27
CA ASP A 101 3.46 -15.97 21.49
C ASP A 101 3.77 -14.63 22.17
N HIS A 102 3.23 -13.52 21.65
CA HIS A 102 3.45 -12.16 22.13
C HIS A 102 4.92 -11.70 22.18
N SER A 103 5.83 -12.47 21.57
CA SER A 103 7.23 -12.07 21.42
C SER A 103 7.34 -10.81 20.56
N GLN A 104 8.39 -10.03 20.82
CA GLN A 104 8.65 -8.79 20.11
C GLN A 104 9.84 -8.96 19.17
N ALA A 105 9.83 -8.21 18.08
CA ALA A 105 10.94 -8.07 17.16
C ALA A 105 11.10 -6.60 16.76
N ILE A 106 12.34 -6.20 16.46
CA ILE A 106 12.63 -4.90 15.85
C ILE A 106 12.73 -5.13 14.34
N TYR A 107 11.81 -4.51 13.61
CA TYR A 107 11.62 -4.67 12.17
C TYR A 107 12.08 -3.41 11.43
N HIS A 108 12.71 -3.60 10.28
CA HIS A 108 13.11 -2.56 9.36
C HIS A 108 12.18 -2.62 8.14
N PRO A 109 11.11 -1.81 8.08
CA PRO A 109 10.07 -1.91 7.05
C PRO A 109 10.59 -1.73 5.63
N TYR A 110 11.56 -0.83 5.41
CA TYR A 110 12.05 -0.57 4.06
C TYR A 110 13.00 -1.63 3.50
N LEU A 111 13.72 -2.34 4.36
CA LEU A 111 14.64 -3.41 3.95
C LEU A 111 14.00 -4.80 4.10
N ASN A 112 12.73 -4.84 4.56
CA ASN A 112 11.97 -6.05 4.84
C ASN A 112 12.78 -7.04 5.70
N ALA A 113 13.38 -6.54 6.78
CA ALA A 113 14.34 -7.29 7.59
C ALA A 113 14.12 -7.07 9.09
N TYR A 114 14.51 -8.04 9.91
CA TYR A 114 14.50 -7.97 11.36
C TYR A 114 15.91 -7.79 11.90
N LEU A 115 16.02 -7.24 13.11
CA LEU A 115 17.21 -7.48 13.91
C LEU A 115 17.27 -8.97 14.31
N PRO A 116 18.46 -9.56 14.41
CA PRO A 116 18.63 -11.00 14.67
C PRO A 116 17.98 -11.51 15.96
N ARG A 117 17.79 -10.63 16.94
CA ARG A 117 17.28 -10.98 18.27
C ARG A 117 15.75 -10.95 18.31
N LYS A 118 15.17 -11.99 18.90
CA LYS A 118 13.77 -12.01 19.35
C LYS A 118 13.70 -11.71 20.83
N TYR A 119 12.69 -10.94 21.23
CA TYR A 119 12.53 -10.46 22.60
C TYR A 119 11.31 -11.11 23.24
N PRO A 120 11.41 -11.58 24.50
CA PRO A 120 10.26 -12.18 25.19
C PRO A 120 9.18 -11.15 25.54
N ASP A 121 9.55 -9.88 25.70
CA ASP A 121 8.65 -8.83 26.18
C ASP A 121 9.01 -7.45 25.61
N ARG A 122 8.16 -6.47 25.91
CA ARG A 122 8.33 -5.09 25.46
C ARG A 122 9.52 -4.39 26.12
N GLU A 123 9.85 -4.71 27.36
CA GLU A 123 10.90 -4.04 28.13
C GLU A 123 12.29 -4.37 27.57
N SER A 124 12.55 -5.66 27.36
CA SER A 124 13.78 -6.16 26.72
C SER A 124 13.94 -5.63 25.29
N CYS A 125 12.84 -5.54 24.52
CA CYS A 125 12.85 -4.90 23.20
C CYS A 125 13.16 -3.40 23.28
N ASN A 126 12.60 -2.69 24.27
CA ASN A 126 12.84 -1.26 24.46
C ASN A 126 14.29 -0.97 24.84
N ALA A 127 14.96 -1.85 25.59
CA ALA A 127 16.36 -1.68 25.96
C ALA A 127 17.28 -1.66 24.72
N ASP A 128 17.08 -2.59 23.78
CA ASP A 128 17.84 -2.61 22.53
C ASP A 128 17.42 -1.47 21.59
N ALA A 129 16.13 -1.10 21.57
CA ALA A 129 15.68 0.08 20.83
C ALA A 129 16.32 1.38 21.35
N ALA A 130 16.56 1.50 22.66
CA ALA A 130 17.25 2.65 23.26
C ALA A 130 18.72 2.69 22.83
N ARG A 131 19.39 1.54 22.74
CA ARG A 131 20.76 1.44 22.23
C ARG A 131 20.84 1.88 20.77
N LEU A 132 19.91 1.40 19.93
CA LEU A 132 19.81 1.78 18.52
C LEU A 132 19.53 3.26 18.34
N LEU A 133 18.67 3.84 19.17
CA LEU A 133 18.36 5.27 19.15
C LEU A 133 19.61 6.12 19.39
N LEU A 134 20.53 5.64 20.23
CA LEU A 134 21.83 6.28 20.48
C LEU A 134 22.90 5.94 19.40
N GLY A 135 22.51 5.25 18.32
CA GLY A 135 23.41 4.87 17.23
C GLY A 135 24.28 3.65 17.50
N ASN A 136 24.01 2.91 18.58
CA ASN A 136 24.78 1.70 18.92
C ASN A 136 24.13 0.47 18.27
N PRO A 137 24.92 -0.37 17.55
CA PRO A 137 24.37 -1.56 16.95
C PRO A 137 23.96 -2.59 18.01
N VAL A 138 22.93 -3.38 17.66
CA VAL A 138 22.52 -4.58 18.39
C VAL A 138 23.30 -5.76 17.83
N GLU A 139 23.99 -6.48 18.71
CA GLU A 139 24.79 -7.65 18.35
C GLU A 139 23.92 -8.84 17.93
N GLY A 140 24.39 -9.56 16.91
CA GLY A 140 23.78 -10.79 16.44
C GLY A 140 24.28 -11.20 15.05
N GLU A 141 24.05 -12.47 14.71
CA GLU A 141 24.32 -13.01 13.36
C GLU A 141 23.13 -12.71 12.44
N GLY A 142 23.40 -12.20 11.25
CA GLY A 142 22.37 -11.86 10.26
C GLY A 142 22.78 -12.24 8.85
N ASP A 143 21.81 -12.25 7.93
CA ASP A 143 22.01 -12.53 6.51
C ASP A 143 22.86 -11.45 5.82
N PHE A 144 22.77 -10.21 6.32
CA PHE A 144 23.51 -9.07 5.80
C PHE A 144 23.77 -8.03 6.89
N VAL A 145 24.67 -7.09 6.57
CA VAL A 145 24.96 -5.92 7.41
C VAL A 145 24.60 -4.66 6.66
N TYR A 146 23.79 -3.80 7.26
CA TYR A 146 23.49 -2.47 6.74
C TYR A 146 23.93 -1.40 7.74
N ARG A 147 24.82 -0.51 7.32
CA ARG A 147 25.37 0.57 8.17
C ARG A 147 25.95 0.10 9.52
N GLY A 148 26.51 -1.11 9.56
CA GLY A 148 27.09 -1.71 10.77
C GLY A 148 26.09 -2.47 11.64
N GLN A 149 24.81 -2.48 11.28
CA GLN A 149 23.79 -3.29 11.95
C GLN A 149 23.56 -4.60 11.19
N SER A 150 23.79 -5.73 11.85
CA SER A 150 23.40 -7.06 11.34
C SER A 150 21.88 -7.18 11.29
N MET A 151 21.36 -7.78 10.22
CA MET A 151 19.92 -7.97 9.99
C MET A 151 19.63 -9.31 9.31
N VAL A 152 18.43 -9.84 9.55
CA VAL A 152 17.89 -11.08 8.96
C VAL A 152 16.72 -10.72 8.05
N LEU A 153 16.74 -11.18 6.80
CA LEU A 153 15.67 -10.91 5.85
C LEU A 153 14.40 -11.64 6.27
N ARG A 154 13.26 -10.96 6.21
CA ARG A 154 11.94 -11.61 6.36
C ARG A 154 11.70 -12.58 5.21
N GLN A 155 12.07 -12.16 4.01
CA GLN A 155 12.03 -12.95 2.79
C GLN A 155 13.24 -12.58 1.91
N PRO A 156 13.88 -13.55 1.25
CA PRO A 156 14.99 -13.26 0.37
C PRO A 156 14.52 -12.55 -0.91
N PHE A 157 15.35 -11.63 -1.40
CA PHE A 157 15.18 -11.02 -2.71
C PHE A 157 15.74 -11.98 -3.77
N THR A 158 14.88 -12.75 -4.43
CA THR A 158 15.29 -13.65 -5.52
C THR A 158 14.15 -13.91 -6.49
N LEU A 159 14.50 -14.06 -7.77
CA LEU A 159 13.60 -14.54 -8.81
C LEU A 159 13.35 -16.05 -8.72
N ASP A 160 14.25 -16.82 -8.08
CA ASP A 160 14.18 -18.30 -8.02
C ASP A 160 13.01 -18.82 -7.18
N ARG A 161 12.39 -17.95 -6.36
CA ARG A 161 11.23 -18.28 -5.51
C ARG A 161 9.90 -17.84 -6.12
N LEU A 162 9.91 -17.27 -7.32
CA LEU A 162 8.67 -16.97 -8.02
C LEU A 162 7.96 -18.29 -8.39
N PRO A 163 6.62 -18.33 -8.36
CA PRO A 163 5.87 -19.40 -8.99
C PRO A 163 6.28 -19.60 -10.46
N PRO A 164 5.98 -20.74 -11.08
CA PRO A 164 6.18 -20.91 -12.51
C PRO A 164 5.44 -19.81 -13.29
N ARG A 165 6.13 -19.16 -14.23
CA ARG A 165 5.52 -18.18 -15.15
C ARG A 165 4.62 -18.94 -16.13
N PRO A 166 3.31 -18.65 -16.21
CA PRO A 166 2.46 -19.21 -17.25
C PRO A 166 2.88 -18.70 -18.62
N GLU A 167 2.82 -19.57 -19.62
CA GLU A 167 3.15 -19.25 -21.01
C GLU A 167 1.86 -19.06 -21.82
N TRP A 168 1.77 -17.98 -22.60
CA TRP A 168 0.72 -17.81 -23.60
C TRP A 168 1.19 -16.93 -24.76
N ASP A 169 0.54 -17.09 -25.90
CA ASP A 169 0.94 -16.47 -27.16
C ASP A 169 0.31 -15.08 -27.33
N VAL A 170 0.81 -14.11 -26.56
CA VAL A 170 0.52 -12.69 -26.77
C VAL A 170 1.84 -11.96 -27.00
N PRO A 171 2.03 -11.31 -28.16
CA PRO A 171 3.23 -10.52 -28.40
C PRO A 171 3.25 -9.36 -27.40
N VAL A 172 4.35 -9.25 -26.66
CA VAL A 172 4.59 -8.12 -25.76
C VAL A 172 4.57 -6.83 -26.60
N SER A 173 3.62 -5.95 -26.32
CA SER A 173 3.56 -4.62 -26.93
C SER A 173 3.96 -3.56 -25.90
N GLU A 174 4.64 -2.51 -26.37
CA GLU A 174 4.91 -1.33 -25.54
C GLU A 174 3.60 -0.61 -25.24
N ASP A 175 3.09 -0.76 -24.02
CA ASP A 175 1.95 -0.01 -23.50
C ASP A 175 2.46 0.94 -22.41
N ALA A 176 2.46 2.24 -22.73
CA ALA A 176 2.89 3.29 -21.80
C ALA A 176 2.02 3.39 -20.53
N SER A 177 0.85 2.77 -20.51
CA SER A 177 -0.04 2.69 -19.35
C SER A 177 0.26 1.49 -18.44
N ALA A 178 1.09 0.53 -18.87
CA ALA A 178 1.48 -0.63 -18.07
C ALA A 178 2.30 -0.18 -16.85
N TYR A 179 1.66 -0.17 -15.69
CA TYR A 179 2.31 0.19 -14.43
C TYR A 179 3.39 -0.83 -14.09
N THR A 180 4.56 -0.36 -13.65
CA THR A 180 5.60 -1.19 -13.03
C THR A 180 6.16 -0.44 -11.81
N HIS A 181 6.41 -1.14 -10.72
CA HIS A 181 6.95 -0.57 -9.49
C HIS A 181 8.35 0.02 -9.71
N LEU A 182 9.14 -0.60 -10.58
CA LEU A 182 10.54 -0.24 -10.82
C LEU A 182 10.76 0.75 -11.98
N TRP A 183 9.72 1.19 -12.70
CA TRP A 183 9.84 2.16 -13.81
C TRP A 183 10.64 3.41 -13.42
N ASN A 184 10.20 4.10 -12.36
CA ASN A 184 10.81 5.34 -11.83
C ASN A 184 11.77 5.07 -10.66
N THR A 185 12.34 3.87 -10.58
CA THR A 185 13.34 3.53 -9.56
C THR A 185 14.65 3.19 -10.25
N ASP A 186 15.73 3.80 -9.76
CA ASP A 186 17.09 3.52 -10.17
C ASP A 186 17.79 2.63 -9.16
N PHE A 187 18.78 1.86 -9.62
CA PHE A 187 19.62 1.08 -8.74
C PHE A 187 20.52 1.97 -7.88
N VAL A 188 20.65 1.62 -6.60
CA VAL A 188 21.52 2.31 -5.64
C VAL A 188 22.35 1.29 -4.89
N SER A 189 23.68 1.43 -4.95
CA SER A 189 24.59 0.59 -4.19
C SER A 189 24.47 0.84 -2.68
N GLY A 190 24.62 -0.20 -1.86
CA GLY A 190 24.65 -0.08 -0.40
C GLY A 190 23.78 -1.09 0.35
N PHE A 191 22.91 -1.79 -0.37
CA PHE A 191 22.10 -2.89 0.17
C PHE A 191 22.53 -4.22 -0.47
N ALA A 192 23.42 -4.95 0.21
CA ALA A 192 24.05 -6.17 -0.30
C ALA A 192 23.07 -7.25 -0.80
N PRO A 193 21.88 -7.47 -0.19
CA PRO A 193 20.90 -8.43 -0.70
C PRO A 193 20.38 -8.18 -2.11
N VAL A 194 20.47 -6.93 -2.62
CA VAL A 194 20.06 -6.60 -3.98
C VAL A 194 21.26 -6.10 -4.77
N THR A 195 21.79 -6.97 -5.63
CA THR A 195 22.83 -6.60 -6.59
C THR A 195 22.23 -5.86 -7.78
N GLU A 196 23.05 -5.10 -8.52
CA GLU A 196 22.60 -4.43 -9.75
C GLU A 196 22.04 -5.42 -10.78
N SER A 197 22.67 -6.59 -10.91
CA SER A 197 22.21 -7.67 -11.79
C SER A 197 20.83 -8.19 -11.37
N LEU A 198 20.59 -8.39 -10.06
CA LEU A 198 19.29 -8.83 -9.57
C LEU A 198 18.23 -7.74 -9.77
N PHE A 199 18.56 -6.48 -9.48
CA PHE A 199 17.67 -5.34 -9.70
C PHE A 199 17.23 -5.26 -11.16
N ASN A 200 18.18 -5.30 -12.10
CA ASN A 200 17.88 -5.25 -13.53
C ASN A 200 17.08 -6.48 -13.98
N GLY A 201 17.39 -7.68 -13.46
CA GLY A 201 16.60 -8.88 -13.74
C GLY A 201 15.15 -8.77 -13.30
N ILE A 202 14.89 -8.26 -12.09
CA ILE A 202 13.53 -8.04 -11.58
C ILE A 202 12.81 -6.96 -12.39
N LYS A 203 13.50 -5.84 -12.68
CA LYS A 203 12.95 -4.74 -13.49
C LYS A 203 12.53 -5.21 -14.89
N SER A 204 13.36 -6.01 -15.55
CA SER A 204 13.04 -6.61 -16.85
C SER A 204 11.89 -7.61 -16.75
N ALA A 205 11.89 -8.51 -15.76
CA ALA A 205 10.82 -9.48 -15.58
C ALA A 205 9.46 -8.82 -15.31
N GLU A 206 9.42 -7.81 -14.43
CA GLU A 206 8.21 -7.02 -14.15
C GLU A 206 7.71 -6.31 -15.40
N TRP A 207 8.63 -5.66 -16.14
CA TRP A 207 8.29 -4.98 -17.38
C TRP A 207 7.67 -5.94 -18.40
N GLU A 208 8.34 -7.05 -18.70
CA GLU A 208 7.85 -8.04 -19.68
C GLU A 208 6.48 -8.59 -19.29
N TRP A 209 6.31 -8.95 -18.01
CA TRP A 209 5.07 -9.50 -17.51
C TRP A 209 3.92 -8.50 -17.64
N ASN A 210 4.10 -7.28 -17.13
CA ASN A 210 3.03 -6.28 -17.13
C ASN A 210 2.66 -5.83 -18.55
N HIS A 211 3.61 -5.81 -19.48
CA HIS A 211 3.34 -5.51 -20.88
C HIS A 211 2.64 -6.66 -21.61
N ALA A 212 2.96 -7.92 -21.29
CA ALA A 212 2.21 -9.07 -21.81
C ALA A 212 0.74 -9.05 -21.32
N ILE A 213 0.53 -8.72 -20.03
CA ILE A 213 -0.80 -8.56 -19.44
C ILE A 213 -1.56 -7.42 -20.12
N ALA A 214 -0.94 -6.24 -20.28
CA ALA A 214 -1.55 -5.10 -20.96
C ALA A 214 -1.93 -5.41 -22.41
N ALA A 215 -1.02 -6.06 -23.17
CA ALA A 215 -1.29 -6.51 -24.53
C ALA A 215 -2.48 -7.49 -24.59
N THR A 216 -2.57 -8.40 -23.62
CA THR A 216 -3.70 -9.33 -23.49
C THR A 216 -5.00 -8.57 -23.26
N TYR A 217 -4.99 -7.54 -22.41
CA TYR A 217 -6.18 -6.74 -22.14
C TYR A 217 -6.61 -5.91 -23.34
N ALA A 218 -5.65 -5.35 -24.09
CA ALA A 218 -5.92 -4.64 -25.34
C ALA A 218 -6.54 -5.58 -26.38
N TYR A 219 -6.01 -6.81 -26.53
CA TYR A 219 -6.59 -7.83 -27.40
C TYR A 219 -8.03 -8.19 -26.99
N MET A 220 -8.26 -8.42 -25.69
CA MET A 220 -9.59 -8.68 -25.14
C MET A 220 -10.53 -7.46 -25.18
N GLY A 221 -10.00 -6.26 -25.45
CA GLY A 221 -10.80 -5.07 -25.75
C GLY A 221 -11.37 -5.05 -27.18
N ASN A 222 -10.98 -5.98 -28.06
CA ASN A 222 -11.50 -6.04 -29.41
C ASN A 222 -13.01 -6.41 -29.41
N PRO A 223 -13.88 -5.63 -30.09
CA PRO A 223 -15.32 -5.92 -30.18
C PRO A 223 -15.66 -7.35 -30.65
N GLU A 224 -14.84 -7.96 -31.51
CA GLU A 224 -15.06 -9.33 -31.98
C GLU A 224 -14.85 -10.36 -30.86
N CYS A 225 -13.82 -10.15 -30.02
CA CYS A 225 -13.56 -11.00 -28.86
C CYS A 225 -14.69 -10.86 -27.84
N ILE A 226 -15.09 -9.62 -27.55
CA ILE A 226 -16.19 -9.31 -26.63
C ILE A 226 -17.51 -9.94 -27.10
N SER A 227 -17.86 -9.77 -28.37
CA SER A 227 -19.09 -10.34 -28.94
C SER A 227 -19.08 -11.87 -28.89
N SER A 228 -17.95 -12.49 -29.22
CA SER A 228 -17.78 -13.94 -29.13
C SER A 228 -17.91 -14.43 -27.68
N LEU A 229 -17.36 -13.68 -26.72
CA LEU A 229 -17.41 -14.02 -25.31
C LEU A 229 -18.82 -13.92 -24.72
N TRP A 230 -19.56 -12.85 -25.03
CA TRP A 230 -20.95 -12.67 -24.59
C TRP A 230 -21.85 -13.84 -25.05
N SER A 231 -21.63 -14.37 -26.27
CA SER A 231 -22.37 -15.53 -26.76
C SER A 231 -22.13 -16.82 -25.96
N ARG A 232 -21.03 -16.86 -25.20
CA ARG A 232 -20.57 -17.99 -24.39
C ARG A 232 -20.73 -17.74 -22.88
N ALA A 233 -21.42 -16.67 -22.47
CA ALA A 233 -21.57 -16.30 -21.06
C ALA A 233 -22.14 -17.45 -20.19
N GLY A 234 -23.03 -18.27 -20.76
CA GLY A 234 -23.60 -19.44 -20.08
C GLY A 234 -22.63 -20.60 -19.81
N GLU A 235 -21.43 -20.58 -20.38
CA GLU A 235 -20.45 -21.64 -20.18
C GLU A 235 -19.67 -21.50 -18.87
N PHE A 236 -19.61 -20.29 -18.29
CA PHE A 236 -18.75 -19.97 -17.14
C PHE A 236 -19.32 -20.37 -15.77
N GLY A 237 -20.47 -21.06 -15.72
CA GLY A 237 -21.10 -21.47 -14.45
C GLY A 237 -21.47 -20.28 -13.54
N LEU A 238 -21.84 -19.15 -14.14
CA LEU A 238 -22.13 -17.90 -13.42
C LEU A 238 -23.24 -18.05 -12.38
N GLU A 239 -24.11 -19.07 -12.48
CA GLU A 239 -25.11 -19.38 -11.46
C GLU A 239 -24.52 -19.72 -10.07
N GLN A 240 -23.22 -19.99 -9.99
CA GLN A 240 -22.50 -20.32 -8.76
C GLN A 240 -21.76 -19.12 -8.14
N LEU A 241 -21.98 -17.90 -8.64
CA LEU A 241 -21.30 -16.69 -8.14
C LEU A 241 -21.57 -16.44 -6.65
N GLU A 242 -20.50 -16.37 -5.87
CA GLU A 242 -20.52 -15.94 -4.47
C GLU A 242 -20.23 -14.43 -4.39
N LEU A 243 -21.28 -13.61 -4.43
CA LEU A 243 -21.14 -12.15 -4.34
C LEU A 243 -21.00 -11.69 -2.90
N LYS A 244 -20.09 -10.73 -2.64
CA LYS A 244 -19.87 -10.20 -1.29
C LYS A 244 -21.19 -9.71 -0.68
N SER A 245 -21.48 -10.10 0.56
CA SER A 245 -22.70 -9.66 1.25
C SER A 245 -22.54 -8.20 1.68
N TRP A 246 -22.92 -7.27 0.81
CA TRP A 246 -23.23 -5.91 1.22
C TRP A 246 -24.72 -5.90 1.53
N ASP A 247 -25.09 -5.47 2.74
CA ASP A 247 -26.47 -5.19 3.09
C ASP A 247 -26.91 -3.99 2.26
N VAL A 248 -27.47 -4.25 1.07
CA VAL A 248 -27.99 -3.21 0.19
C VAL A 248 -29.39 -2.87 0.71
N ASP A 249 -29.49 -1.75 1.42
CA ASP A 249 -30.76 -1.13 1.77
C ASP A 249 -31.46 -0.66 0.48
N GLU A 250 -32.70 -1.12 0.30
CA GLU A 250 -33.63 -0.79 -0.80
C GLU A 250 -33.31 -1.37 -2.20
N GLN A 251 -33.78 -2.60 -2.40
CA GLN A 251 -34.00 -3.19 -3.73
C GLN A 251 -35.20 -2.52 -4.42
N ASP A 252 -34.96 -1.66 -5.41
CA ASP A 252 -36.02 -1.10 -6.26
C ASP A 252 -36.33 -2.04 -7.45
N PRO A 253 -37.52 -2.64 -7.52
CA PRO A 253 -37.91 -3.53 -8.61
C PRO A 253 -37.88 -2.90 -10.01
N GLU A 254 -37.92 -1.56 -10.13
CA GLU A 254 -37.82 -0.87 -11.42
C GLU A 254 -36.41 -1.00 -12.05
N HIS A 255 -35.36 -1.07 -11.24
CA HIS A 255 -33.98 -1.21 -11.72
C HIS A 255 -33.69 -2.63 -12.24
N TYR A 256 -34.36 -3.65 -11.70
CA TYR A 256 -34.23 -5.04 -12.13
C TYR A 256 -34.57 -5.27 -13.60
N GLN A 257 -35.64 -4.65 -14.09
CA GLN A 257 -36.02 -4.77 -15.50
C GLN A 257 -35.01 -4.11 -16.43
N GLN A 258 -34.37 -3.01 -15.98
CA GLN A 258 -33.35 -2.30 -16.74
C GLN A 258 -32.08 -3.13 -16.87
N PHE A 259 -31.59 -3.72 -15.77
CA PHE A 259 -30.43 -4.63 -15.82
C PHE A 259 -30.68 -5.86 -16.70
N GLN A 260 -31.87 -6.46 -16.62
CA GLN A 260 -32.21 -7.59 -17.47
C GLN A 260 -32.32 -7.22 -18.96
N ALA A 261 -32.76 -6.00 -19.28
CA ALA A 261 -32.79 -5.49 -20.65
C ALA A 261 -31.38 -5.16 -21.19
N LEU A 262 -30.46 -4.71 -20.33
CA LEU A 262 -29.08 -4.38 -20.71
C LEU A 262 -28.20 -5.62 -20.87
N TYR A 263 -28.47 -6.69 -20.13
CA TYR A 263 -27.71 -7.94 -20.15
C TYR A 263 -28.60 -9.17 -20.41
N PRO A 264 -29.29 -9.25 -21.56
CA PRO A 264 -30.16 -10.38 -21.89
C PRO A 264 -29.41 -11.73 -21.94
N GLU A 265 -28.11 -11.70 -22.22
CA GLU A 265 -27.23 -12.88 -22.23
C GLU A 265 -27.10 -13.51 -20.85
N LEU A 266 -27.37 -12.76 -19.77
CA LEU A 266 -27.30 -13.21 -18.38
C LEU A 266 -28.64 -13.75 -17.84
N SER A 267 -29.55 -14.16 -18.71
CA SER A 267 -30.89 -14.68 -18.34
C SER A 267 -30.89 -15.89 -17.40
N MET A 268 -29.75 -16.58 -17.22
CA MET A 268 -29.58 -17.63 -16.21
C MET A 268 -29.50 -17.08 -14.77
N LEU A 269 -29.17 -15.80 -14.60
CA LEU A 269 -29.09 -15.11 -13.32
C LEU A 269 -30.40 -14.36 -13.03
N SER A 270 -30.72 -14.23 -11.74
CA SER A 270 -31.83 -13.36 -11.35
C SER A 270 -31.44 -11.88 -11.52
N PRO A 271 -32.38 -10.98 -11.83
CA PRO A 271 -32.08 -9.55 -11.94
C PRO A 271 -31.40 -8.96 -10.70
N ALA A 272 -31.76 -9.45 -9.51
CA ALA A 272 -31.15 -9.04 -8.25
C ALA A 272 -29.66 -9.44 -8.15
N ILE A 273 -29.28 -10.61 -8.69
CA ILE A 273 -27.89 -11.06 -8.73
C ILE A 273 -27.09 -10.20 -9.73
N ILE A 274 -27.67 -9.90 -10.89
CA ILE A 274 -27.03 -9.05 -11.91
C ILE A 274 -26.75 -7.65 -11.33
N GLN A 275 -27.75 -7.04 -10.69
CA GLN A 275 -27.57 -5.74 -10.04
C GLN A 275 -26.49 -5.81 -8.95
N LYS A 276 -26.58 -6.77 -8.03
CA LYS A 276 -25.62 -6.90 -6.93
C LYS A 276 -24.17 -7.06 -7.44
N ALA A 277 -23.98 -7.85 -8.50
CA ALA A 277 -22.66 -8.01 -9.10
C ALA A 277 -22.18 -6.73 -9.81
N TYR A 278 -23.09 -6.00 -10.44
CA TYR A 278 -22.78 -4.72 -11.08
C TYR A 278 -22.40 -3.66 -10.05
N ASP A 279 -23.10 -3.59 -8.92
CA ASP A 279 -22.78 -2.70 -7.80
C ASP A 279 -21.41 -3.03 -7.20
N GLU A 280 -21.04 -4.31 -7.10
CA GLU A 280 -19.70 -4.75 -6.70
C GLU A 280 -18.63 -4.32 -7.73
N TYR A 281 -18.91 -4.46 -9.03
CA TYR A 281 -18.03 -4.01 -10.11
C TYR A 281 -17.81 -2.49 -10.09
N CYS A 282 -18.85 -1.70 -9.81
CA CYS A 282 -18.79 -0.25 -9.68
C CYS A 282 -18.30 0.24 -8.30
N GLU A 283 -17.83 -0.66 -7.42
CA GLU A 283 -17.36 -0.36 -6.07
C GLU A 283 -18.36 0.45 -5.22
N SER A 284 -19.66 0.17 -5.36
CA SER A 284 -20.74 0.89 -4.66
C SER A 284 -20.86 2.39 -4.99
N MET A 285 -20.31 2.85 -6.12
CA MET A 285 -20.68 4.14 -6.68
C MET A 285 -22.10 4.04 -7.26
N TRP A 286 -23.02 4.86 -6.75
CA TRP A 286 -24.43 4.93 -7.16
C TRP A 286 -24.57 5.44 -8.61
N GLU A 287 -24.20 4.60 -9.59
CA GLU A 287 -24.30 4.89 -11.01
C GLU A 287 -25.57 4.28 -11.60
N ASN A 288 -26.15 4.97 -12.58
CA ASN A 288 -27.27 4.43 -13.34
C ASN A 288 -26.81 3.19 -14.14
N PRO A 289 -27.69 2.22 -14.39
CA PRO A 289 -27.34 1.02 -15.13
C PRO A 289 -26.93 1.37 -16.57
N GLU A 290 -25.66 1.12 -16.91
CA GLU A 290 -25.11 1.28 -18.27
C GLU A 290 -24.50 -0.05 -18.73
N ARG A 291 -24.60 -0.36 -20.03
CA ARG A 291 -23.97 -1.58 -20.57
C ARG A 291 -22.45 -1.37 -20.61
N CYS A 292 -21.73 -2.18 -19.85
CA CYS A 292 -20.27 -2.19 -19.84
C CYS A 292 -19.77 -3.59 -20.17
N ASP A 293 -18.97 -3.74 -21.23
CA ASP A 293 -18.40 -5.04 -21.58
C ASP A 293 -17.34 -5.52 -20.56
N GLY A 294 -16.74 -4.57 -19.80
CA GLY A 294 -15.87 -4.88 -18.66
C GLY A 294 -16.56 -5.70 -17.58
N PHE A 295 -17.88 -5.53 -17.42
CA PHE A 295 -18.67 -6.24 -16.42
C PHE A 295 -18.62 -7.76 -16.63
N LEU A 296 -18.61 -8.25 -17.88
CA LEU A 296 -18.52 -9.69 -18.14
C LEU A 296 -17.18 -10.27 -17.64
N TYR A 297 -16.08 -9.54 -17.84
CA TYR A 297 -14.78 -9.98 -17.31
C TYR A 297 -14.78 -10.01 -15.78
N HIS A 298 -15.38 -9.01 -15.13
CA HIS A 298 -15.55 -9.03 -13.69
C HIS A 298 -16.31 -10.29 -13.24
N LEU A 299 -17.47 -10.58 -13.84
CA LEU A 299 -18.26 -11.77 -13.52
C LEU A 299 -17.46 -13.07 -13.70
N ILE A 300 -16.78 -13.23 -14.84
CA ILE A 300 -15.96 -14.41 -15.11
C ILE A 300 -14.86 -14.56 -14.06
N GLY A 301 -14.12 -13.49 -13.75
CA GLY A 301 -13.07 -13.55 -12.75
C GLY A 301 -13.57 -13.82 -11.34
N SER A 302 -14.77 -13.33 -11.00
CA SER A 302 -15.40 -13.58 -9.69
C SER A 302 -15.81 -15.04 -9.49
N THR A 303 -15.88 -15.87 -10.54
CA THR A 303 -16.11 -17.32 -10.39
C THR A 303 -14.90 -18.08 -9.83
N VAL A 304 -13.70 -17.51 -9.94
CA VAL A 304 -12.44 -18.16 -9.52
C VAL A 304 -11.69 -17.36 -8.46
N SER A 305 -12.02 -16.08 -8.29
CA SER A 305 -11.39 -15.21 -7.32
C SER A 305 -11.85 -15.63 -5.92
N SER A 306 -10.95 -16.28 -5.19
CA SER A 306 -11.11 -16.46 -3.75
C SER A 306 -11.05 -15.11 -3.05
N ASP A 307 -11.70 -14.98 -1.90
CA ASP A 307 -11.92 -13.80 -1.01
C ASP A 307 -10.68 -12.94 -0.59
N ILE A 308 -9.57 -12.99 -1.32
CA ILE A 308 -8.36 -12.24 -1.09
C ILE A 308 -8.60 -10.79 -1.52
N SER A 309 -8.52 -9.88 -0.55
CA SER A 309 -8.77 -8.43 -0.63
C SER A 309 -7.92 -7.63 -1.63
N ARG A 310 -7.16 -8.30 -2.50
CA ARG A 310 -6.31 -7.70 -3.55
C ARG A 310 -6.63 -8.18 -4.95
N ASP A 311 -7.60 -9.08 -5.09
CA ASP A 311 -8.00 -9.60 -6.39
C ASP A 311 -8.71 -8.50 -7.18
N ASN A 312 -8.32 -8.33 -8.44
CA ASN A 312 -9.08 -7.56 -9.41
C ASN A 312 -9.77 -8.58 -10.33
N PRO A 313 -11.06 -8.90 -10.08
CA PRO A 313 -11.75 -9.93 -10.84
C PRO A 313 -11.77 -9.65 -12.34
N GLU A 314 -11.84 -8.38 -12.75
CA GLU A 314 -11.80 -8.01 -14.17
C GLU A 314 -10.50 -8.45 -14.85
N LYS A 315 -9.35 -8.23 -14.19
CA LYS A 315 -8.03 -8.68 -14.67
C LYS A 315 -7.99 -10.19 -14.86
N THR A 316 -8.42 -10.93 -13.85
CA THR A 316 -8.47 -12.40 -13.89
C THR A 316 -9.41 -12.90 -14.98
N GLY A 317 -10.60 -12.29 -15.12
CA GLY A 317 -11.57 -12.67 -16.14
C GLY A 317 -11.09 -12.42 -17.57
N ARG A 318 -10.31 -11.36 -17.81
CA ARG A 318 -9.67 -11.13 -19.12
C ARG A 318 -8.69 -12.24 -19.48
N LEU A 319 -7.93 -12.76 -18.52
CA LEU A 319 -7.00 -13.88 -18.73
C LEU A 319 -7.74 -15.20 -19.03
N ILE A 320 -8.82 -15.49 -18.28
CA ILE A 320 -9.68 -16.65 -18.54
C ILE A 320 -10.28 -16.57 -19.94
N ALA A 321 -10.86 -15.41 -20.28
CA ALA A 321 -11.49 -15.20 -21.57
C ALA A 321 -10.47 -15.32 -22.72
N HIS A 322 -9.26 -14.79 -22.55
CA HIS A 322 -8.18 -14.96 -23.53
C HIS A 322 -7.84 -16.45 -23.76
N ALA A 323 -7.59 -17.20 -22.68
CA ALA A 323 -7.29 -18.63 -22.78
C ALA A 323 -8.44 -19.43 -23.45
N LEU A 324 -9.68 -19.10 -23.11
CA LEU A 324 -10.86 -19.75 -23.68
C LEU A 324 -11.01 -19.46 -25.18
N LEU A 325 -10.83 -18.20 -25.61
CA LEU A 325 -10.93 -17.82 -27.02
C LEU A 325 -9.76 -18.33 -27.87
N THR A 326 -8.63 -18.66 -27.24
CA THR A 326 -7.46 -19.28 -27.89
C THR A 326 -7.50 -20.82 -27.88
N GLY A 327 -8.57 -21.41 -27.37
CA GLY A 327 -8.88 -22.84 -27.53
C GLY A 327 -8.70 -23.70 -26.27
N ALA A 328 -8.43 -23.11 -25.11
CA ALA A 328 -8.40 -23.85 -23.85
C ALA A 328 -9.81 -24.32 -23.43
N SER A 329 -9.88 -25.37 -22.61
CA SER A 329 -11.10 -25.70 -21.87
C SER A 329 -11.33 -24.66 -20.77
N ILE A 330 -12.55 -24.59 -20.23
CA ILE A 330 -12.88 -23.65 -19.13
C ILE A 330 -12.06 -23.96 -17.89
N GLU A 331 -11.91 -25.23 -17.54
CA GLU A 331 -11.09 -25.68 -16.40
C GLU A 331 -9.62 -25.26 -16.58
N ASP A 332 -9.06 -25.46 -17.78
CA ASP A 332 -7.69 -25.06 -18.09
C ASP A 332 -7.51 -23.54 -18.09
N ALA A 333 -8.49 -22.79 -18.61
CA ALA A 333 -8.49 -21.33 -18.63
C ALA A 333 -8.54 -20.74 -17.20
N CYS A 334 -9.38 -21.32 -16.33
CA CYS A 334 -9.44 -20.95 -14.92
C CYS A 334 -8.12 -21.25 -14.20
N ARG A 335 -7.53 -22.45 -14.39
CA ARG A 335 -6.23 -22.82 -13.82
C ARG A 335 -5.13 -21.86 -14.27
N PHE A 336 -5.07 -21.56 -15.57
CA PHE A 336 -4.12 -20.61 -16.14
C PHE A 336 -4.21 -19.24 -15.48
N ALA A 337 -5.42 -18.69 -15.32
CA ALA A 337 -5.61 -17.39 -14.69
C ALA A 337 -5.19 -17.38 -13.22
N SER A 338 -5.49 -18.45 -12.46
CA SER A 338 -5.02 -18.59 -11.08
C SER A 338 -3.49 -18.66 -10.97
N GLU A 339 -2.83 -19.40 -11.86
CA GLU A 339 -1.36 -19.46 -11.92
C GLU A 339 -0.77 -18.09 -12.28
N ALA A 340 -1.37 -17.38 -13.24
CA ALA A 340 -0.95 -16.03 -13.64
C ALA A 340 -1.09 -15.04 -12.49
N GLN A 341 -2.18 -15.09 -11.73
CA GLN A 341 -2.41 -14.25 -10.57
C GLN A 341 -1.39 -14.50 -9.44
N GLN A 342 -1.06 -15.77 -9.18
CA GLN A 342 -0.04 -16.12 -8.20
C GLN A 342 1.34 -15.58 -8.61
N PHE A 343 1.70 -15.74 -9.89
CA PHE A 343 2.93 -15.20 -10.44
C PHE A 343 2.96 -13.67 -10.37
N ASP A 344 1.90 -13.00 -10.82
CA ASP A 344 1.73 -11.55 -10.79
C ASP A 344 1.88 -10.97 -9.38
N THR A 345 1.22 -11.58 -8.39
CA THR A 345 1.28 -11.17 -6.99
C THR A 345 2.68 -11.32 -6.42
N ALA A 346 3.36 -12.44 -6.72
CA ALA A 346 4.71 -12.70 -6.23
C ALA A 346 5.74 -11.74 -6.86
N LEU A 347 5.68 -11.53 -8.18
CA LEU A 347 6.57 -10.64 -8.91
C LEU A 347 6.35 -9.18 -8.52
N SER A 348 5.10 -8.73 -8.49
CA SER A 348 4.74 -7.37 -8.05
C SER A 348 5.16 -7.13 -6.60
N GLY A 349 4.95 -8.11 -5.71
CA GLY A 349 5.41 -8.06 -4.33
C GLY A 349 6.93 -7.90 -4.23
N LEU A 350 7.69 -8.69 -4.98
CA LEU A 350 9.15 -8.61 -5.03
C LEU A 350 9.61 -7.25 -5.58
N ALA A 351 9.06 -6.81 -6.71
CA ALA A 351 9.41 -5.55 -7.36
C ALA A 351 9.09 -4.34 -6.47
N TYR A 352 7.93 -4.35 -5.80
CA TYR A 352 7.56 -3.34 -4.80
C TYR A 352 8.59 -3.28 -3.66
N GLN A 353 8.95 -4.42 -3.07
CA GLN A 353 9.92 -4.46 -1.96
C GLN A 353 11.30 -3.95 -2.39
N VAL A 354 11.77 -4.32 -3.59
CA VAL A 354 13.01 -3.78 -4.15
C VAL A 354 12.90 -2.27 -4.37
N ALA A 355 11.78 -1.79 -4.90
CA ALA A 355 11.59 -0.36 -5.15
C ALA A 355 11.63 0.45 -3.85
N VAL A 356 10.97 -0.05 -2.80
CA VAL A 356 10.97 0.53 -1.45
C VAL A 356 12.40 0.55 -0.88
N ALA A 357 13.12 -0.56 -0.97
CA ALA A 357 14.50 -0.65 -0.48
C ALA A 357 15.44 0.33 -1.21
N MET A 358 15.39 0.40 -2.54
CA MET A 358 16.26 1.31 -3.31
C MET A 358 15.96 2.79 -3.01
N LYS A 359 14.68 3.17 -2.92
CA LYS A 359 14.28 4.54 -2.53
C LYS A 359 14.74 4.88 -1.12
N PHE A 360 14.65 3.94 -0.19
CA PHE A 360 15.16 4.12 1.16
C PHE A 360 16.68 4.30 1.17
N VAL A 361 17.44 3.44 0.48
CA VAL A 361 18.90 3.52 0.42
C VAL A 361 19.35 4.85 -0.22
N ALA A 362 18.68 5.28 -1.30
CA ALA A 362 18.90 6.60 -1.90
C ALA A 362 18.72 7.73 -0.87
N GLY A 363 17.59 7.76 -0.17
CA GLY A 363 17.28 8.81 0.81
C GLY A 363 18.19 8.77 2.05
N ASP A 364 18.41 7.59 2.60
CA ASP A 364 19.21 7.38 3.81
C ASP A 364 20.69 7.73 3.58
N SER A 365 21.22 7.54 2.36
CA SER A 365 22.57 7.99 1.99
C SER A 365 22.80 9.50 2.20
N ALA A 366 21.72 10.29 2.18
CA ALA A 366 21.74 11.74 2.35
C ALA A 366 21.31 12.23 3.76
N ALA A 367 20.84 11.34 4.64
CA ALA A 367 20.20 11.71 5.91
C ALA A 367 21.17 11.85 7.11
N VAL A 368 20.83 12.75 8.04
CA VAL A 368 21.49 12.91 9.35
C VAL A 368 20.93 11.86 10.32
N ARG A 369 21.79 11.03 10.90
CA ARG A 369 21.40 9.78 11.62
C ARG A 369 20.81 9.95 13.02
N ASN A 370 20.73 11.17 13.53
CA ASN A 370 20.42 11.43 14.94
C ASN A 370 19.04 12.05 15.13
N GLU A 371 18.19 12.02 14.10
CA GLU A 371 16.91 12.73 14.08
C GLU A 371 15.81 11.77 13.65
N GLY A 372 14.60 11.98 14.17
CA GLY A 372 13.40 11.36 13.64
C GLY A 372 12.82 12.15 12.46
N HIS A 373 11.65 11.74 12.00
CA HIS A 373 10.97 12.38 10.90
C HIS A 373 10.72 13.88 11.17
N PRO A 374 10.76 14.71 10.13
CA PRO A 374 10.33 16.10 10.24
C PRO A 374 8.92 16.18 10.84
N VAL A 375 8.71 17.16 11.71
CA VAL A 375 7.36 17.43 12.23
C VAL A 375 6.51 17.98 11.08
N ILE A 376 5.53 17.22 10.63
CA ILE A 376 4.64 17.55 9.51
C ILE A 376 3.24 17.83 10.07
N THR A 377 2.63 18.93 9.66
CA THR A 377 1.22 19.24 9.95
C THR A 377 0.32 18.71 8.83
N LEU A 378 -0.99 18.60 9.07
CA LEU A 378 -1.95 18.23 8.03
C LEU A 378 -1.86 19.18 6.82
N SER A 379 -1.64 20.48 7.07
CA SER A 379 -1.44 21.49 6.04
C SER A 379 -0.21 21.23 5.17
N ASP A 380 0.88 20.74 5.76
CA ASP A 380 2.08 20.34 5.02
C ASP A 380 1.82 19.11 4.17
N SER A 381 1.11 18.12 4.70
CA SER A 381 0.68 16.93 3.94
C SER A 381 -0.09 17.35 2.69
N PHE A 382 -1.07 18.26 2.82
CA PHE A 382 -1.79 18.79 1.65
C PHE A 382 -0.92 19.60 0.69
N ARG A 383 0.10 20.33 1.19
CA ARG A 383 1.05 21.06 0.34
C ARG A 383 1.93 20.08 -0.44
N LEU A 384 2.43 19.03 0.20
CA LEU A 384 3.22 17.97 -0.42
C LEU A 384 2.40 17.22 -1.47
N MET A 385 1.15 16.85 -1.14
CA MET A 385 0.23 16.21 -2.09
C MET A 385 -0.01 17.07 -3.32
N ARG A 386 -0.29 18.37 -3.14
CA ARG A 386 -0.47 19.30 -4.28
C ARG A 386 0.77 19.41 -5.14
N LYS A 387 1.96 19.47 -4.52
CA LYS A 387 3.24 19.50 -5.26
C LYS A 387 3.48 18.22 -6.05
N ALA A 388 3.06 17.07 -5.51
CA ALA A 388 3.19 15.76 -6.13
C ALA A 388 1.99 15.39 -7.03
N ASN A 389 1.00 16.29 -7.18
CA ASN A 389 -0.26 16.06 -7.90
C ASN A 389 -1.02 14.79 -7.42
N ILE A 390 -0.88 14.45 -6.13
CA ILE A 390 -1.56 13.33 -5.49
C ILE A 390 -2.94 13.80 -5.05
N ASN A 391 -4.00 13.11 -5.48
CA ASN A 391 -5.38 13.50 -5.24
C ASN A 391 -6.08 12.71 -4.11
N THR A 392 -5.45 11.67 -3.59
CA THR A 392 -6.00 10.78 -2.55
C THR A 392 -5.03 10.62 -1.39
N LEU A 393 -5.56 10.62 -0.16
CA LEU A 393 -4.81 10.33 1.07
C LEU A 393 -5.60 9.30 1.88
N THR A 394 -5.02 8.13 2.10
CA THR A 394 -5.58 7.14 3.02
C THR A 394 -5.00 7.38 4.41
N ALA A 395 -5.85 7.63 5.39
CA ALA A 395 -5.46 7.73 6.80
C ALA A 395 -6.04 6.52 7.56
N THR A 396 -5.21 5.85 8.36
CA THR A 396 -5.65 4.74 9.22
C THR A 396 -5.84 5.25 10.64
N GLN A 397 -7.08 5.24 11.13
CA GLN A 397 -7.37 5.53 12.52
C GLN A 397 -7.18 4.27 13.36
N ASN A 398 -6.07 4.19 14.10
CA ASN A 398 -5.88 3.14 15.09
C ASN A 398 -6.64 3.53 16.37
N ASN A 399 -7.87 3.03 16.51
CA ASN A 399 -8.63 3.14 17.76
C ASN A 399 -7.93 2.36 18.86
N ARG A 400 -7.04 3.01 19.62
CA ARG A 400 -6.68 2.54 20.97
C ARG A 400 -7.84 2.90 21.89
N LYS A 401 -8.63 1.90 22.27
CA LYS A 401 -9.46 1.96 23.48
C LYS A 401 -8.57 1.78 24.71
#